data_AF-A0A816HD70-F1
#
_entry.id   AF-A0A816HD70-F1
#
_cell.length_a   1.000
_cell.length_b   1.000
_cell.length_c   1.000
_cell.angle_alpha   90.00
_cell.angle_beta   90.00
_cell.angle_gamma   90.00
#
_symmetry.space_group_name_H-M   'P 1'
#
loop_
_entity.id
_entity.type
_entity.pdbx_description
1 polymer ?
#
loop_
_entity_poly.entity_id
_entity_poly.type
_entity_poly.pdbx_seq_one_letter_code
_entity_poly.pdbx_strand_id
1 'polypeptide(L)'
;YADITNTSLQCRFDSNAIGIFNVSMFVTYAYGRSSTPLSSHQLSATGQLYTFQTYPVITSISPNDGSLKGGTTLTISGEYFSDNNPYPLAVNIANTPCTILSVNLTTIRCQISQPLNTSRAHYHGGRGFHMYSENTFIDLSRLGNSTPRMPGVNANKTWIDEASFSAASISNTTVWFIGYLRPPKTASFIFQLNTSVASVLYLSTNENPENIAQIANRTSSRSQEIFLNNNTK
;
A
#
# COMPACT_ATOMS: atom_id res chain seq x y z
N TYR A 1 22.10 -15.99 -11.94
CA TYR A 1 21.50 -17.06 -11.11
C TYR A 1 22.37 -17.21 -9.88
N ALA A 2 21.77 -17.22 -8.69
CA ALA A 2 22.48 -17.42 -7.43
C ALA A 2 21.92 -18.69 -6.79
N ASP A 3 22.81 -19.51 -6.23
CA ASP A 3 22.57 -20.71 -5.41
C ASP A 3 21.38 -21.60 -5.81
N ILE A 4 21.69 -22.65 -6.57
CA ILE A 4 20.78 -23.77 -6.83
C ILE A 4 21.12 -24.87 -5.85
N THR A 5 20.16 -25.22 -5.00
CA THR A 5 20.22 -26.41 -4.15
C THR A 5 19.28 -27.49 -4.69
N ASN A 6 19.22 -28.64 -4.02
CA ASN A 6 18.23 -29.66 -4.31
C ASN A 6 16.78 -29.24 -4.00
N THR A 7 16.58 -28.13 -3.26
CA THR A 7 15.25 -27.66 -2.82
C THR A 7 14.97 -26.19 -3.13
N SER A 8 15.95 -25.41 -3.57
CA SER A 8 15.81 -23.97 -3.82
C SER A 8 16.56 -23.52 -5.06
N LEU A 9 16.00 -22.51 -5.73
CA LEU A 9 16.65 -21.80 -6.83
C LEU A 9 16.38 -20.31 -6.65
N GLN A 10 17.42 -19.49 -6.70
CA GLN A 10 17.30 -18.05 -6.64
C GLN A 10 17.66 -17.40 -8.00
N CYS A 11 16.73 -16.60 -8.52
CA CYS A 11 16.93 -15.84 -9.74
C CYS A 11 16.59 -14.36 -9.53
N ARG A 12 17.22 -13.50 -10.32
CA ARG A 12 16.88 -12.08 -10.40
C ARG A 12 15.97 -11.88 -11.60
N PHE A 13 14.91 -11.10 -11.43
CA PHE A 13 14.06 -10.65 -12.53
C PHE A 13 14.82 -9.60 -13.34
N ASP A 14 15.13 -9.91 -14.60
CA ASP A 14 15.94 -9.06 -15.50
C ASP A 14 15.05 -8.42 -16.58
N SER A 15 14.03 -7.69 -16.14
CA SER A 15 13.12 -6.95 -17.01
C SER A 15 12.64 -5.69 -16.33
N ASN A 16 12.39 -4.66 -17.12
CA ASN A 16 11.85 -3.38 -16.68
C ASN A 16 10.32 -3.34 -16.71
N ALA A 17 9.67 -4.47 -17.01
CA ALA A 17 8.22 -4.56 -17.09
C ALA A 17 7.59 -4.43 -15.71
N ILE A 18 6.54 -3.61 -15.63
CA ILE A 18 5.70 -3.43 -14.45
C ILE A 18 4.42 -4.24 -14.62
N GLY A 19 4.02 -4.95 -13.58
CA GLY A 19 2.72 -5.60 -13.54
C GLY A 19 2.81 -6.99 -12.94
N ILE A 20 1.83 -7.81 -13.32
CA ILE A 20 1.66 -9.17 -12.83
C ILE A 20 2.22 -10.18 -13.83
N PHE A 21 2.87 -11.22 -13.32
CA PHE A 21 3.56 -12.24 -14.10
C PHE A 21 3.30 -13.63 -13.52
N ASN A 22 3.31 -14.63 -14.41
CA ASN A 22 3.33 -16.04 -14.04
C ASN A 22 4.75 -16.58 -14.16
N VAL A 23 5.27 -17.02 -13.02
CA VAL A 23 6.57 -17.66 -12.91
C VAL A 23 6.39 -19.14 -13.15
N SER A 24 7.21 -19.67 -14.05
CA SER A 24 7.34 -21.10 -14.28
C SER A 24 8.79 -21.39 -14.61
N MET A 25 9.31 -22.48 -14.09
CA MET A 25 10.62 -22.98 -14.48
C MET A 25 10.48 -24.09 -15.52
N PHE A 26 11.45 -24.18 -16.42
CA PHE A 26 11.57 -25.30 -17.33
C PHE A 26 12.84 -26.07 -16.97
N VAL A 27 12.66 -27.32 -16.52
CA VAL A 27 13.76 -28.23 -16.19
C VAL A 27 14.02 -29.09 -17.42
N THR A 28 15.24 -29.02 -17.95
CA THR A 28 15.63 -29.75 -19.16
C THR A 28 15.61 -31.27 -18.97
N TYR A 29 15.73 -32.01 -20.07
CA TYR A 29 15.65 -33.48 -20.14
C TYR A 29 14.25 -34.03 -19.86
N ALA A 30 14.08 -34.86 -18.82
CA ALA A 30 12.87 -35.66 -18.61
C ALA A 30 11.75 -34.94 -17.83
N TYR A 31 11.99 -33.74 -17.31
CA TYR A 31 11.13 -33.14 -16.27
C TYR A 31 10.18 -32.04 -16.77
N GLY A 32 10.55 -31.27 -17.80
CA GLY A 32 9.66 -30.31 -18.45
C GLY A 32 9.32 -29.06 -17.61
N ARG A 33 8.13 -28.47 -17.82
CA ARG A 33 7.68 -27.24 -17.15
C ARG A 33 7.16 -27.53 -15.75
N SER A 34 7.47 -26.68 -14.78
CA SER A 34 7.00 -26.81 -13.40
C SER A 34 5.48 -26.75 -13.28
N SER A 35 4.94 -27.55 -12.36
CA SER A 35 3.58 -27.39 -11.84
C SER A 35 3.59 -26.33 -10.74
N THR A 36 2.78 -25.28 -10.89
CA THR A 36 2.64 -24.21 -9.88
C THR A 36 1.34 -24.43 -9.11
N PRO A 37 1.40 -24.70 -7.79
CA PRO A 37 0.17 -24.94 -7.01
C PRO A 37 -0.68 -23.67 -6.93
N LEU A 38 -2.00 -23.85 -6.79
CA LEU A 38 -2.95 -22.73 -6.68
C LEU A 38 -2.64 -21.83 -5.48
N SER A 39 -2.09 -22.39 -4.40
CA SER A 39 -1.66 -21.65 -3.21
C SER A 39 -0.52 -20.66 -3.45
N SER A 40 0.24 -20.80 -4.55
CA SER A 40 1.28 -19.84 -4.96
C SER A 40 0.73 -18.69 -5.82
N HIS A 41 -0.54 -18.74 -6.20
CA HIS A 41 -1.18 -17.68 -6.97
C HIS A 41 -1.82 -16.64 -6.05
N GLN A 42 -1.66 -15.38 -6.42
CA GLN A 42 -2.36 -14.24 -5.88
C GLN A 42 -3.42 -13.77 -6.87
N LEU A 43 -4.46 -13.07 -6.38
CA LEU A 43 -5.53 -12.54 -7.20
C LEU A 43 -5.35 -11.03 -7.39
N SER A 44 -5.26 -10.59 -8.63
CA SER A 44 -5.13 -9.17 -8.94
C SER A 44 -6.44 -8.42 -8.71
N ALA A 45 -6.30 -7.11 -8.63
CA ALA A 45 -7.36 -6.11 -8.74
C ALA A 45 -8.45 -6.44 -9.80
N THR A 46 -8.00 -6.92 -10.97
CA THR A 46 -8.84 -7.21 -12.14
C THR A 46 -9.33 -8.65 -12.18
N GLY A 47 -9.03 -9.46 -11.16
CA GLY A 47 -9.43 -10.87 -11.08
C GLY A 47 -8.51 -11.82 -11.85
N GLN A 48 -7.31 -11.39 -12.24
CA GLN A 48 -6.32 -12.27 -12.84
C GLN A 48 -5.47 -12.95 -11.77
N LEU A 49 -5.25 -14.26 -11.91
CA LEU A 49 -4.29 -15.00 -11.11
C LEU A 49 -2.87 -14.71 -11.60
N TYR A 50 -1.97 -14.47 -10.66
CA TYR A 50 -0.55 -14.25 -10.92
C TYR A 50 0.32 -14.83 -9.80
N THR A 51 1.61 -15.05 -10.04
CA THR A 51 2.51 -15.61 -9.02
C THR A 51 3.62 -14.63 -8.61
N PHE A 52 3.83 -13.57 -9.39
CA PHE A 52 4.84 -12.56 -9.15
C PHE A 52 4.36 -11.20 -9.65
N GLN A 53 4.65 -10.13 -8.92
CA GLN A 53 4.26 -8.78 -9.32
C GLN A 53 5.41 -7.80 -9.07
N THR A 54 5.64 -6.93 -10.04
CA THR A 54 6.59 -5.82 -9.95
C THR A 54 5.86 -4.49 -9.93
N TYR A 55 6.54 -3.47 -9.42
CA TYR A 55 5.96 -2.15 -9.20
C TYR A 55 7.05 -1.07 -9.22
N PRO A 56 6.70 0.19 -9.49
CA PRO A 56 7.61 1.31 -9.30
C PRO A 56 8.00 1.47 -7.83
N VAL A 57 9.27 1.77 -7.57
CA VAL A 57 9.80 2.02 -6.21
C VAL A 57 10.47 3.38 -6.18
N ILE A 58 10.14 4.21 -5.19
CA ILE A 58 10.85 5.46 -4.92
C ILE A 58 11.93 5.18 -3.88
N THR A 59 13.18 5.53 -4.18
CA THR A 59 14.34 5.38 -3.29
C THR A 59 14.79 6.71 -2.69
N SER A 60 14.65 7.82 -3.43
CA SER A 60 14.98 9.14 -2.90
C SER A 60 14.25 10.27 -3.63
N ILE A 61 14.17 11.42 -2.98
CA ILE A 61 13.57 12.65 -3.49
C ILE A 61 14.56 13.79 -3.22
N SER A 62 14.74 14.70 -4.18
CA SER A 62 15.63 15.87 -4.03
C SER A 62 15.23 17.02 -4.95
N PRO A 63 15.28 18.29 -4.51
CA PRO A 63 15.57 18.71 -3.14
C PRO A 63 14.41 18.38 -2.17
N ASN A 64 14.70 18.37 -0.87
CA ASN A 64 13.69 18.15 0.17
C ASN A 64 12.91 19.44 0.54
N ASP A 65 13.39 20.58 0.06
CA ASP A 65 12.81 21.90 0.29
C ASP A 65 12.66 22.66 -1.03
N GLY A 66 11.69 23.57 -1.08
CA GLY A 66 11.37 24.32 -2.30
C GLY A 66 10.60 25.60 -2.04
N SER A 67 10.37 26.36 -3.12
CA SER A 67 9.67 27.64 -3.07
C SER A 67 8.16 27.45 -2.90
N LEU A 68 7.55 28.22 -2.00
CA LEU A 68 6.09 28.30 -1.86
C LEU A 68 5.38 28.85 -3.10
N LYS A 69 6.12 29.49 -4.03
CA LYS A 69 5.59 29.95 -5.32
C LYS A 69 5.62 28.87 -6.40
N GLY A 70 6.10 27.66 -6.10
CA GLY A 70 6.40 26.63 -7.10
C GLY A 70 7.68 26.93 -7.88
N GLY A 71 7.87 26.26 -9.01
CA GLY A 71 9.03 26.39 -9.89
C GLY A 71 10.24 25.55 -9.51
N THR A 72 10.30 25.02 -8.29
CA THR A 72 11.35 24.08 -7.88
C THR A 72 11.30 22.84 -8.75
N THR A 73 12.43 22.43 -9.32
CA THR A 73 12.55 21.17 -10.05
C THR A 73 12.86 20.05 -9.06
N LEU A 74 11.93 19.11 -8.93
CA LEU A 74 12.08 17.90 -8.14
C LEU A 74 12.69 16.78 -8.99
N THR A 75 13.59 16.02 -8.39
CA THR A 75 14.16 14.78 -8.91
C THR A 75 13.76 13.65 -7.97
N ILE A 76 12.97 12.71 -8.48
CA ILE A 76 12.57 11.50 -7.79
C ILE A 76 13.41 10.37 -8.36
N SER A 77 14.18 9.68 -7.52
CA SER A 77 14.99 8.52 -7.91
C SER A 77 14.33 7.24 -7.45
N GLY A 78 14.56 6.15 -8.19
CA GLY A 78 13.87 4.90 -7.93
C GLY A 78 14.19 3.79 -8.91
N GLU A 79 13.25 2.86 -9.02
CA GLU A 79 13.31 1.72 -9.93
C GLU A 79 11.96 1.55 -10.63
N TYR A 80 12.02 1.04 -11.87
CA TYR A 80 10.85 0.73 -12.69
C TYR A 80 9.92 1.93 -12.88
N PHE A 81 10.44 3.13 -13.11
CA PHE A 81 9.59 4.24 -13.56
C PHE A 81 9.31 4.12 -15.06
N SER A 82 8.05 4.34 -15.44
CA SER A 82 7.64 4.31 -16.83
C SER A 82 6.37 5.14 -17.01
N ASP A 83 6.32 5.87 -18.12
CA ASP A 83 5.15 6.60 -18.63
C ASP A 83 4.35 5.78 -19.67
N ASN A 84 4.84 4.60 -20.06
CA ASN A 84 4.22 3.72 -21.07
C ASN A 84 3.28 2.66 -20.47
N ASN A 85 2.80 2.87 -19.24
CA ASN A 85 1.87 1.96 -18.59
C ASN A 85 0.41 2.31 -18.87
N PRO A 86 -0.54 1.37 -18.73
CA PRO A 86 -1.98 1.64 -18.89
C PRO A 86 -2.52 2.67 -17.88
N TYR A 87 -1.75 2.99 -16.83
CA TYR A 87 -2.09 4.02 -15.86
C TYR A 87 -1.19 5.25 -16.08
N PRO A 88 -1.77 6.46 -16.17
CA PRO A 88 -1.00 7.67 -16.39
C PRO A 88 -0.07 7.94 -15.21
N LEU A 89 1.19 8.25 -15.51
CA LEU A 89 2.13 8.74 -14.52
C LEU A 89 1.67 10.13 -14.03
N ALA A 90 1.49 10.27 -12.72
CA ALA A 90 1.20 11.54 -12.08
C ALA A 90 2.04 11.68 -10.81
N VAL A 91 2.60 12.87 -10.61
CA VAL A 91 3.31 13.24 -9.39
C VAL A 91 2.59 14.43 -8.78
N ASN A 92 2.10 14.27 -7.55
CA ASN A 92 1.39 15.32 -6.84
C ASN A 92 2.12 15.63 -5.54
N ILE A 93 2.26 16.91 -5.22
CA ILE A 93 2.84 17.40 -3.97
C ILE A 93 1.76 18.20 -3.27
N ALA A 94 1.33 17.76 -2.09
CA ALA A 94 0.23 18.38 -1.36
C ALA A 94 -1.03 18.61 -2.23
N ASN A 95 -1.48 17.58 -2.95
CA ASN A 95 -2.58 17.62 -3.94
C ASN A 95 -2.40 18.61 -5.11
N THR A 96 -1.21 19.18 -5.28
CA THR A 96 -0.86 20.05 -6.40
C THR A 96 -0.06 19.26 -7.43
N PRO A 97 -0.44 19.29 -8.73
CA PRO A 97 0.27 18.53 -9.76
C PRO A 97 1.70 19.08 -9.96
N CYS A 98 2.65 18.15 -10.10
CA CYS A 98 4.02 18.43 -10.50
C CYS A 98 4.15 18.16 -12.00
N THR A 99 4.47 19.19 -12.78
CA THR A 99 4.57 19.08 -14.24
C THR A 99 5.77 18.21 -14.61
N ILE A 100 5.52 17.05 -15.20
CA ILE A 100 6.57 16.11 -15.58
C ILE A 100 7.45 16.74 -16.68
N LEU A 101 8.76 16.78 -16.42
CA LEU A 101 9.77 17.28 -17.36
C LEU A 101 10.43 16.12 -18.11
N SER A 102 10.75 15.04 -17.41
CA SER A 102 11.30 13.82 -18.01
C SER A 102 11.08 12.60 -17.12
N VAL A 103 11.05 11.43 -17.76
CA VAL A 103 10.91 10.13 -17.11
C VAL A 103 11.93 9.18 -17.74
N ASN A 104 12.65 8.44 -16.92
CA ASN A 104 13.39 7.25 -17.32
C ASN A 104 13.20 6.17 -16.25
N LEU A 105 13.78 4.98 -16.43
CA LEU A 105 13.60 3.82 -15.56
C LEU A 105 13.93 4.05 -14.08
N THR A 106 14.80 5.00 -13.78
CA THR A 106 15.33 5.24 -12.43
C THR A 106 15.09 6.66 -11.92
N THR A 107 14.53 7.54 -12.74
CA THR A 107 14.43 8.96 -12.44
C THR A 107 13.20 9.59 -13.07
N ILE A 108 12.43 10.32 -12.26
CA ILE A 108 11.38 11.25 -12.70
C ILE A 108 11.84 12.66 -12.33
N ARG A 109 11.85 13.57 -13.31
CA ARG A 109 12.03 15.01 -13.06
C ARG A 109 10.71 15.71 -13.28
N CYS A 110 10.30 16.53 -12.33
CA CYS A 110 9.08 17.31 -12.44
C CYS A 110 9.25 18.71 -11.84
N GLN A 111 8.49 19.67 -12.30
CA GLN A 111 8.49 21.04 -11.78
C GLN A 111 7.25 21.25 -10.92
N ILE A 112 7.46 21.65 -9.66
CA ILE A 112 6.39 21.86 -8.69
C ILE A 112 5.55 23.05 -9.12
N SER A 113 4.24 22.87 -9.31
CA SER A 113 3.32 24.01 -9.54
C SER A 113 3.09 24.77 -8.23
N GLN A 114 2.55 25.97 -8.29
CA GLN A 114 2.25 26.73 -7.06
C GLN A 114 1.30 25.91 -6.17
N PRO A 115 1.73 25.50 -4.96
CA PRO A 115 0.91 24.68 -4.08
C PRO A 115 -0.36 25.44 -3.67
N LEU A 116 -1.48 24.74 -3.64
CA LEU A 116 -2.70 25.28 -3.03
C LEU A 116 -2.48 25.41 -1.51
N ASN A 117 -2.92 26.53 -0.92
CA ASN A 117 -2.93 26.72 0.55
C ASN A 117 -4.02 25.84 1.19
N THR A 118 -3.95 24.54 0.97
CA THR A 118 -4.84 23.55 1.57
C THR A 118 -4.08 22.80 2.64
N SER A 119 -4.36 23.11 3.90
CA SER A 119 -3.92 22.28 5.01
C SER A 119 -4.79 21.01 5.05
N ARG A 120 -4.34 19.95 4.38
CA ARG A 120 -4.87 18.60 4.63
C ARG A 120 -4.00 17.93 5.69
N ALA A 121 -4.63 17.35 6.70
CA ALA A 121 -3.95 16.57 7.73
C ALA A 121 -3.27 15.31 7.16
N HIS A 122 -3.82 14.77 6.07
CA HIS A 122 -3.35 13.52 5.47
C HIS A 122 -3.33 13.60 3.93
N TYR A 123 -2.25 13.07 3.35
CA TYR A 123 -2.08 12.85 1.91
C TYR A 123 -1.95 11.36 1.63
N HIS A 124 -2.31 10.95 0.41
CA HIS A 124 -2.14 9.55 -0.02
C HIS A 124 -0.66 9.18 0.09
N GLY A 125 -0.37 8.13 0.86
CA GLY A 125 0.98 7.64 1.07
C GLY A 125 1.44 6.71 -0.06
N GLY A 126 2.58 6.04 0.17
CA GLY A 126 3.03 4.96 -0.71
C GLY A 126 2.11 3.72 -0.66
N ARG A 127 2.52 2.67 -1.36
CA ARG A 127 1.86 1.35 -1.31
C ARG A 127 1.96 0.73 0.08
N GLY A 128 0.83 0.30 0.64
CA GLY A 128 0.77 -0.35 1.94
C GLY A 128 0.13 0.54 3.01
N PHE A 129 0.43 0.24 4.28
CA PHE A 129 -0.17 0.91 5.43
C PHE A 129 0.89 1.28 6.47
N HIS A 130 0.68 2.38 7.17
CA HIS A 130 1.41 2.65 8.40
C HIS A 130 0.83 1.78 9.51
N MET A 131 1.68 0.96 10.13
CA MET A 131 1.34 0.24 11.34
C MET A 131 1.98 0.92 12.56
N TYR A 132 1.15 1.24 13.55
CA TYR A 132 1.59 1.77 14.83
C TYR A 132 1.35 0.74 15.92
N SER A 133 2.34 0.52 16.78
CA SER A 133 2.27 -0.36 17.94
C SER A 133 2.44 0.45 19.21
N GLU A 134 1.42 0.45 20.06
CA GLU A 134 1.48 1.05 21.39
C GLU A 134 1.64 -0.06 22.44
N ASN A 135 2.59 0.08 23.37
CA ASN A 135 2.71 -0.80 24.55
C ASN A 135 1.65 -0.50 25.61
N THR A 136 0.45 -0.11 25.18
CA THR A 136 -0.69 0.16 26.03
C THR A 136 -1.85 -0.67 25.56
N PHE A 137 -2.50 -1.33 26.51
CA PHE A 137 -3.74 -2.02 26.26
C PHE A 137 -4.90 -1.02 26.30
N ILE A 138 -5.69 -0.99 25.24
CA ILE A 138 -6.88 -0.14 25.12
C ILE A 138 -8.08 -1.06 24.86
N ASP A 139 -9.05 -1.01 25.76
CA ASP A 139 -10.30 -1.77 25.62
C ASP A 139 -11.30 -1.09 24.67
N LEU A 140 -12.33 -1.82 24.23
CA LEU A 140 -13.31 -1.35 23.24
C LEU A 140 -13.99 -0.04 23.63
N SER A 141 -14.29 0.13 24.93
CA SER A 141 -14.88 1.36 25.49
C SER A 141 -14.07 2.62 25.21
N ARG A 142 -12.76 2.48 24.95
CA ARG A 142 -11.84 3.57 24.63
C ARG A 142 -11.46 3.61 23.13
N LEU A 143 -11.70 2.52 22.39
CA LEU A 143 -11.44 2.41 20.94
C LEU A 143 -12.63 2.89 20.08
N GLY A 144 -13.87 2.65 20.53
CA GLY A 144 -15.10 2.86 19.76
C GLY A 144 -15.79 4.21 19.97
N ASN A 145 -15.04 5.28 20.23
CA ASN A 145 -15.60 6.63 20.27
C ASN A 145 -16.00 7.09 18.86
N SER A 146 -16.89 8.07 18.74
CA SER A 146 -17.34 8.59 17.43
C SER A 146 -16.21 9.15 16.55
N THR A 147 -15.04 9.44 17.13
CA THR A 147 -13.85 9.89 16.43
C THR A 147 -12.71 8.87 16.53
N PRO A 148 -11.98 8.62 15.43
CA PRO A 148 -10.79 7.77 15.47
C PRO A 148 -9.76 8.38 16.42
N ARG A 149 -9.35 7.62 17.44
CA ARG A 149 -8.19 7.99 18.26
C ARG A 149 -6.93 7.84 17.42
N MET A 150 -6.07 8.86 17.42
CA MET A 150 -4.74 8.76 16.84
C MET A 150 -3.79 7.98 17.77
N PRO A 151 -2.84 7.20 17.23
CA PRO A 151 -1.80 6.56 18.03
C PRO A 151 -1.04 7.58 18.87
N GLY A 152 -0.65 7.20 20.09
CA GLY A 152 0.18 8.03 20.94
C GLY A 152 1.52 8.37 20.29
N VAL A 153 2.10 9.52 20.63
CA VAL A 153 3.36 10.02 20.07
C VAL A 153 4.55 9.07 20.24
N ASN A 154 4.49 8.17 21.23
CA ASN A 154 5.53 7.19 21.54
C ASN A 154 5.27 5.81 20.88
N ALA A 155 4.25 5.69 20.02
CA ALA A 155 3.96 4.45 19.33
C ALA A 155 5.10 4.09 18.37
N ASN A 156 5.49 2.82 18.33
CA ASN A 156 6.45 2.34 17.35
C ASN A 156 5.79 2.32 15.96
N LYS A 157 6.39 3.03 14.99
CA LYS A 157 5.86 3.18 13.63
C LYS A 157 6.64 2.29 12.66
N THR A 158 5.90 1.48 11.90
CA THR A 158 6.45 0.64 10.84
C THR A 158 5.63 0.81 9.56
N TRP A 159 6.26 0.55 8.42
CA TRP A 159 5.59 0.52 7.12
C TRP A 159 5.38 -0.93 6.72
N ILE A 160 4.14 -1.28 6.36
CA ILE A 160 3.81 -2.63 5.90
C ILE A 160 3.39 -2.54 4.46
N ASP A 161 4.16 -3.20 3.62
CA ASP A 161 3.95 -3.26 2.17
C ASP A 161 3.20 -4.54 1.75
N GLU A 162 2.22 -4.90 2.56
CA GLU A 162 1.40 -6.11 2.41
C GLU A 162 -0.07 -5.79 2.69
N ALA A 163 -0.97 -6.56 2.09
CA ALA A 163 -2.42 -6.44 2.31
C ALA A 163 -2.88 -7.10 3.62
N SER A 164 -2.00 -7.83 4.31
CA SER A 164 -2.29 -8.55 5.54
C SER A 164 -1.13 -8.42 6.51
N PHE A 165 -1.43 -8.42 7.80
CA PHE A 165 -0.45 -8.53 8.85
C PHE A 165 -0.91 -9.58 9.86
N SER A 166 0.01 -10.44 10.29
CA SER A 166 -0.24 -11.39 11.36
C SER A 166 0.92 -11.37 12.33
N ALA A 167 0.63 -11.37 13.63
CA ALA A 167 1.63 -11.46 14.68
C ALA A 167 1.19 -12.53 15.68
N ALA A 168 2.06 -13.51 15.92
CA ALA A 168 1.75 -14.67 16.76
C ALA A 168 1.69 -14.33 18.26
N SER A 169 2.43 -13.31 18.71
CA SER A 169 2.58 -12.98 20.13
C SER A 169 2.86 -11.49 20.36
N ILE A 170 1.82 -10.66 20.38
CA ILE A 170 1.89 -9.29 20.93
C ILE A 170 1.01 -9.23 22.17
N SER A 171 1.62 -9.25 23.36
CA SER A 171 0.90 -9.12 24.63
C SER A 171 0.82 -7.65 25.03
N ASN A 172 -0.37 -7.17 25.38
CA ASN A 172 -0.65 -5.81 25.85
C ASN A 172 -0.33 -4.68 24.84
N THR A 173 -0.50 -4.96 23.54
CA THR A 173 -0.25 -4.00 22.48
C THR A 173 -1.55 -3.61 21.78
N THR A 174 -1.80 -2.30 21.63
CA THR A 174 -2.80 -1.80 20.69
C THR A 174 -2.11 -1.53 19.36
N VAL A 175 -2.64 -2.10 18.28
CA VAL A 175 -2.10 -1.94 16.93
C VAL A 175 -3.05 -1.11 16.08
N TRP A 176 -2.50 -0.12 15.37
CA TRP A 176 -3.25 0.75 14.47
C TRP A 176 -2.76 0.54 13.05
N PHE A 177 -3.70 0.35 12.12
CA PHE A 177 -3.42 0.38 10.69
C PHE A 177 -4.03 1.65 10.11
N ILE A 178 -3.18 2.50 9.55
CA ILE A 178 -3.59 3.78 8.97
C ILE A 178 -3.07 3.84 7.55
N GLY A 179 -3.97 4.08 6.60
CA GLY A 179 -3.61 4.28 5.21
C GLY A 179 -4.83 4.51 4.33
N TYR A 180 -4.60 4.46 3.02
CA TYR A 180 -5.61 4.72 2.02
C TYR A 180 -5.95 3.43 1.29
N LEU A 181 -7.24 3.17 1.17
CA LEU A 181 -7.72 2.09 0.32
C LEU A 181 -8.11 2.68 -1.03
N ARG A 182 -7.43 2.24 -2.09
CA ARG A 182 -7.85 2.49 -3.47
C ARG A 182 -8.49 1.21 -4.02
N PRO A 183 -9.82 1.07 -4.01
CA PRO A 183 -10.46 -0.16 -4.45
C PRO A 183 -10.18 -0.39 -5.95
N PRO A 184 -9.81 -1.63 -6.33
CA PRO A 184 -9.50 -1.95 -7.72
C PRO A 184 -10.70 -1.93 -8.66
N LYS A 185 -11.90 -2.16 -8.09
CA LYS A 185 -13.19 -2.16 -8.77
C LYS A 185 -14.28 -1.83 -7.77
N THR A 186 -15.44 -1.45 -8.28
CA THR A 186 -16.67 -1.37 -7.48
C THR A 186 -17.09 -2.78 -7.04
N ALA A 187 -17.01 -3.08 -5.75
CA ALA A 187 -17.37 -4.40 -5.23
C ALA A 187 -17.55 -4.38 -3.69
N SER A 188 -18.11 -5.46 -3.14
CA SER A 188 -18.02 -5.74 -1.70
C SER A 188 -16.58 -6.13 -1.33
N PHE A 189 -16.04 -5.55 -0.26
CA PHE A 189 -14.71 -5.87 0.26
C PHE A 189 -14.81 -6.50 1.65
N ILE A 190 -13.97 -7.50 1.92
CA ILE A 190 -13.95 -8.16 3.23
C ILE A 190 -12.72 -7.66 3.98
N PHE A 191 -12.93 -7.14 5.19
CA PHE A 191 -11.86 -6.78 6.10
C PHE A 191 -11.83 -7.80 7.23
N GLN A 192 -10.76 -8.60 7.24
CA GLN A 192 -10.58 -9.61 8.26
C GLN A 192 -9.79 -9.02 9.42
N LEU A 193 -10.48 -8.78 10.53
CA LEU A 193 -9.88 -8.33 11.78
C LEU A 193 -9.94 -9.50 12.77
N ASN A 194 -8.77 -10.02 13.14
CA ASN A 194 -8.64 -11.11 14.09
C ASN A 194 -7.81 -10.64 15.29
N THR A 195 -8.50 -10.22 16.34
CA THR A 195 -7.90 -9.69 17.57
C THR A 195 -8.41 -10.45 18.78
N SER A 196 -7.59 -10.56 19.83
CA SER A 196 -7.95 -11.26 21.07
C SER A 196 -9.05 -10.56 21.86
N VAL A 197 -9.07 -9.23 21.87
CA VAL A 197 -10.01 -8.44 22.67
C VAL A 197 -10.99 -7.68 21.79
N ALA A 198 -10.52 -6.67 21.07
CA ALA A 198 -11.38 -5.74 20.36
C ALA A 198 -10.74 -5.24 19.07
N SER A 199 -11.59 -4.96 18.09
CA SER A 199 -11.21 -4.32 16.84
C SER A 199 -12.27 -3.31 16.43
N VAL A 200 -11.82 -2.17 15.93
CA VAL A 200 -12.70 -1.12 15.39
C VAL A 200 -12.17 -0.75 14.01
N LEU A 201 -13.09 -0.59 13.05
CA LEU A 201 -12.75 -0.11 11.71
C LEU A 201 -13.46 1.21 11.45
N TYR A 202 -12.65 2.18 11.10
CA TYR A 202 -13.07 3.48 10.63
C TYR A 202 -12.77 3.58 9.14
N LEU A 203 -13.70 4.13 8.38
CA LEU A 203 -13.51 4.33 6.94
C LEU A 203 -14.26 5.57 6.49
N SER A 204 -13.60 6.36 5.65
CA SER A 204 -14.31 7.39 4.88
C SER A 204 -14.87 6.75 3.61
N THR A 205 -16.14 7.00 3.32
CA THR A 205 -16.77 6.55 2.08
C THR A 205 -16.40 7.43 0.88
N ASN A 206 -15.51 8.41 1.06
CA ASN A 206 -14.96 9.23 -0.02
C ASN A 206 -13.51 9.64 0.19
N GLU A 207 -12.96 10.40 -0.76
CA GLU A 207 -11.58 10.90 -0.73
C GLU A 207 -11.31 11.97 0.36
N ASN A 208 -12.34 12.42 1.07
CA ASN A 208 -12.20 13.36 2.18
C ASN A 208 -11.97 12.60 3.49
N PRO A 209 -10.78 12.67 4.11
CA PRO A 209 -10.50 12.00 5.37
C PRO A 209 -11.37 12.51 6.54
N GLU A 210 -11.90 13.73 6.46
CA GLU A 210 -12.79 14.29 7.48
C GLU A 210 -14.14 13.56 7.57
N ASN A 211 -14.52 12.82 6.53
CA ASN A 211 -15.76 12.04 6.50
C ASN A 211 -15.59 10.63 7.06
N ILE A 212 -14.48 10.36 7.76
CA ILE A 212 -14.22 9.08 8.37
C ILE A 212 -15.29 8.77 9.43
N ALA A 213 -15.91 7.60 9.31
CA ALA A 213 -16.93 7.13 10.24
C ALA A 213 -16.61 5.72 10.73
N GLN A 214 -17.06 5.39 11.94
CA GLN A 214 -16.97 4.02 12.44
C GLN A 214 -17.93 3.13 11.64
N ILE A 215 -17.39 2.11 10.97
CA ILE A 215 -18.17 1.15 10.18
C ILE A 215 -18.24 -0.23 10.83
N ALA A 216 -17.39 -0.48 11.82
CA ALA A 216 -17.36 -1.71 12.58
C ALA A 216 -16.82 -1.49 13.99
N ASN A 217 -17.44 -2.12 14.99
CA ASN A 217 -16.86 -2.34 16.30
C ASN A 217 -17.16 -3.76 16.77
N ARG A 218 -16.15 -4.48 17.27
CA ARG A 218 -16.33 -5.85 17.77
C ARG A 218 -15.49 -6.11 19.00
N THR A 219 -16.07 -6.84 19.93
CA THR A 219 -15.36 -7.64 20.92
C THR A 219 -15.29 -9.08 20.37
N SER A 220 -14.10 -9.68 20.30
CA SER A 220 -13.78 -11.03 19.77
C SER A 220 -13.52 -11.22 18.25
N SER A 221 -12.88 -12.36 17.94
CA SER A 221 -12.23 -12.79 16.70
C SER A 221 -13.17 -13.17 15.54
N ARG A 222 -13.93 -12.22 14.97
CA ARG A 222 -14.74 -12.50 13.77
C ARG A 222 -14.47 -11.53 12.63
N SER A 223 -14.23 -12.09 11.44
CA SER A 223 -14.12 -11.37 10.17
C SER A 223 -15.39 -10.58 9.85
N GLN A 224 -15.24 -9.46 9.14
CA GLN A 224 -16.36 -8.63 8.73
C GLN A 224 -16.35 -8.33 7.22
N GLU A 225 -17.52 -8.40 6.60
CA GLU A 225 -17.74 -8.00 5.22
C GLU A 225 -18.29 -6.55 5.18
N ILE A 226 -17.71 -5.71 4.34
CA ILE A 226 -18.06 -4.29 4.20
C ILE A 226 -18.29 -3.97 2.72
N PHE A 227 -19.42 -3.34 2.43
CA PHE A 227 -19.72 -2.91 1.07
C PHE A 227 -19.06 -1.56 0.77
N LEU A 228 -18.22 -1.48 -0.26
CA LEU A 228 -17.67 -0.21 -0.76
C LEU A 228 -18.24 0.07 -2.15
N ASN A 229 -19.07 1.12 -2.26
CA ASN A 229 -19.52 1.60 -3.55
C ASN A 229 -18.52 2.60 -4.13
N ASN A 230 -18.48 2.69 -5.46
CA ASN A 230 -17.51 3.49 -6.20
C ASN A 230 -18.04 4.90 -6.48
N ASN A 231 -18.79 5.49 -5.54
CA ASN A 231 -19.25 6.87 -5.67
C ASN A 231 -18.16 7.89 -5.31
N THR A 232 -16.90 7.52 -5.50
CA THR A 232 -15.72 8.33 -5.22
C THR A 232 -14.99 8.55 -6.53
N LYS A 233 -15.42 9.59 -7.26
CA LYS A 233 -14.54 10.25 -8.22
C LYS A 233 -13.43 10.99 -7.47
#